data_AF-A0A0E9ZPD7-F1
#
_entry.id   AF-A0A0E9ZPD7-F1
#
_cell.length_a   1.000
_cell.length_b   1.000
_cell.length_c   1.000
_cell.angle_alpha   90.00
_cell.angle_beta   90.00
_cell.angle_gamma   90.00
#
_symmetry.space_group_name_H-M   'P 1'
#
loop_
_entity.id
_entity.type
_entity.pdbx_description
1 polymer ?
#
loop_
_entity_poly.entity_id
_entity_poly.type
_entity_poly.pdbx_seq_one_letter_code
_entity_poly.pdbx_strand_id
1 'polypeptide(L)'
;MAFLERVRMTWFWFPLVNKDKRCLFHYYHDLQGQLKRGEISYRSAKSRGKTAVNFYKAVLDYRLLSMNNDMFGELSLSEKVANLAGLERTIAVSKEQLKLRGAKDIIQRVEDGLVPLDYDVQDLILDIAFENCSPEVYLMLVLGFYTGMRVGTICDLKLLTLKYARPAGNGSFYYLSVGPSVGYAPVATKFGVNGDISIPAHVYDLLYSYVRSARRLKRAARANKEDGQLVFLNKNGRSYCRKGRGSSSSVNSEVMNIRNIARQRGIQLSFKFHQTRATFGTNFVMENLDRPGVTLKAVIGMLKDMLLHTSERSTMTYIKYVQNHTAKEKWANEFYQRCKELQKKW
;
A
#
# COMPACT_ATOMS: atom_id res chain seq x y z
N MET A 1 12.37 23.14 7.37
CA MET A 1 13.80 23.45 7.18
C MET A 1 14.55 22.20 6.79
N ALA A 2 15.35 22.26 5.73
CA ALA A 2 16.12 21.11 5.25
C ALA A 2 17.27 20.82 6.22
N PHE A 3 17.56 19.54 6.49
CA PHE A 3 18.60 19.11 7.44
C PHE A 3 19.95 19.84 7.22
N LEU A 4 20.39 19.93 5.96
CA LEU A 4 21.65 20.55 5.55
C LEU A 4 21.75 22.03 5.91
N GLU A 5 20.64 22.77 5.79
CA GLU A 5 20.57 24.18 6.18
C GLU A 5 20.75 24.34 7.68
N ARG A 6 20.07 23.48 8.47
CA ARG A 6 20.15 23.50 9.94
C ARG A 6 21.56 23.22 10.44
N VAL A 7 22.27 22.31 9.80
CA VAL A 7 23.65 21.95 10.19
C VAL A 7 24.73 22.73 9.43
N ARG A 8 24.34 23.71 8.59
CA ARG A 8 25.23 24.53 7.74
C ARG A 8 26.27 23.68 6.99
N MET A 9 25.82 22.59 6.36
CA MET A 9 26.67 21.63 5.65
C MET A 9 26.23 21.53 4.19
N THR A 10 27.18 21.39 3.27
CA THR A 10 26.87 21.13 1.87
C THR A 10 26.53 19.65 1.65
N TRP A 11 25.63 19.37 0.71
CA TRP A 11 25.24 17.99 0.36
C TRP A 11 26.37 17.20 -0.29
N PHE A 12 27.42 17.85 -0.79
CA PHE A 12 28.60 17.20 -1.39
C PHE A 12 29.81 17.18 -0.45
N TRP A 13 29.61 17.39 0.85
CA TRP A 13 30.67 17.29 1.86
C TRP A 13 31.04 15.82 2.14
N PHE A 14 32.11 15.35 1.48
CA PHE A 14 32.66 14.00 1.62
C PHE A 14 34.18 14.00 1.84
N PRO A 15 34.66 14.30 3.06
CA PRO A 15 36.09 14.23 3.37
C PRO A 15 36.65 12.81 3.19
N LEU A 16 37.87 12.71 2.64
CA LEU A 16 38.58 11.45 2.42
C LEU A 16 39.17 10.87 3.71
N VAL A 17 39.71 11.74 4.58
CA VAL A 17 40.39 11.35 5.82
C VAL A 17 39.37 11.09 6.95
N ASN A 18 38.48 12.05 7.21
CA ASN A 18 37.48 11.96 8.29
C ASN A 18 36.15 11.42 7.76
N LYS A 19 36.12 10.14 7.36
CA LYS A 19 34.95 9.54 6.69
C LYS A 19 33.67 9.66 7.54
N ASP A 20 33.75 9.60 8.86
CA ASP A 20 32.65 9.80 9.81
C ASP A 20 31.96 11.18 9.70
N LYS A 21 32.68 12.19 9.22
CA LYS A 21 32.16 13.56 9.01
C LYS A 21 31.44 13.76 7.68
N ARG A 22 31.24 12.70 6.89
CA ARG A 22 30.49 12.76 5.63
C ARG A 22 29.05 13.17 5.91
N CYS A 23 28.50 14.05 5.06
CA CYS A 23 27.15 14.61 5.24
C CYS A 23 26.05 13.54 5.37
N LEU A 24 26.19 12.41 4.65
CA LEU A 24 25.27 11.29 4.74
C LEU A 24 25.24 10.66 6.15
N PHE A 25 26.39 10.56 6.84
CA PHE A 25 26.43 10.00 8.19
C PHE A 25 25.85 10.97 9.23
N HIS A 26 26.11 12.27 9.09
CA HIS A 26 25.43 13.29 9.90
C HIS A 26 23.92 13.24 9.72
N TYR A 27 23.44 12.97 8.50
CA TYR A 27 22.01 12.80 8.23
C TYR A 27 21.44 11.56 8.95
N TYR A 28 22.15 10.44 8.92
CA TYR A 28 21.74 9.23 9.65
C TYR A 28 21.75 9.43 11.16
N HIS A 29 22.73 10.17 11.70
CA HIS A 29 22.75 10.57 13.11
C HIS A 29 21.55 11.46 13.47
N ASP A 30 21.20 12.42 12.62
CA ASP A 30 20.02 13.25 12.82
C ASP A 30 18.72 12.44 12.78
N LEU A 31 18.58 11.52 11.83
CA LEU A 31 17.44 10.58 11.77
C LEU A 31 17.36 9.72 13.03
N GLN A 32 18.50 9.26 13.55
CA GLN A 32 18.57 8.51 14.81
C GLN A 32 18.16 9.37 16.01
N GLY A 33 18.52 10.65 16.02
CA GLY A 33 18.09 11.63 17.03
C GLY A 33 16.59 11.88 16.98
N GLN A 34 16.02 12.14 15.80
CA GLN A 34 14.57 12.32 15.60
C GLN A 34 13.80 11.07 16.05
N LEU A 35 14.33 9.88 15.76
CA LEU A 35 13.76 8.60 16.19
C LEU A 35 13.77 8.46 17.72
N LYS A 36 14.89 8.78 18.39
CA LYS A 36 14.99 8.76 19.86
C LYS A 36 14.03 9.75 20.53
N ARG A 37 13.80 10.91 19.90
CA ARG A 37 12.84 11.92 20.38
C ARG A 37 11.38 11.61 20.05
N GLY A 38 11.10 10.52 19.33
CA GLY A 38 9.73 10.15 18.93
C GLY A 38 9.14 11.04 17.82
N GLU A 39 9.94 11.93 17.22
CA GLU A 39 9.48 12.84 16.16
C GLU A 39 9.14 12.08 14.86
N ILE A 40 9.79 10.95 14.64
CA ILE A 40 9.55 10.07 13.49
C ILE A 40 9.52 8.60 13.89
N SER A 41 8.68 7.80 13.22
CA SER A 41 8.70 6.35 13.35
C SER A 41 10.00 5.74 12.78
N TYR A 42 10.38 4.55 13.26
CA TYR A 42 11.51 3.79 12.72
C TYR A 42 11.40 3.59 11.20
N ARG A 43 10.18 3.36 10.70
CA ARG A 43 9.91 3.16 9.27
C ARG A 43 10.11 4.46 8.47
N SER A 44 9.64 5.59 9.00
CA SER A 44 9.86 6.91 8.40
C SER A 44 11.35 7.22 8.33
N ALA A 45 12.08 6.98 9.42
CA ALA A 45 13.53 7.17 9.48
C ALA A 45 14.25 6.28 8.44
N LYS A 46 13.91 4.99 8.39
CA LYS A 46 14.47 4.04 7.40
C LYS A 46 14.17 4.44 5.96
N SER A 47 12.95 4.88 5.67
CA SER A 47 12.57 5.34 4.33
C SER A 47 13.38 6.57 3.92
N ARG A 48 13.47 7.57 4.81
CA ARG A 48 14.25 8.80 4.59
C ARG A 48 15.74 8.49 4.36
N GLY A 49 16.33 7.63 5.18
CA GLY A 49 17.71 7.17 5.02
C GLY A 49 17.94 6.47 3.67
N LYS A 50 17.04 5.55 3.28
CA LYS A 50 17.12 4.87 1.97
C LYS A 50 17.03 5.86 0.80
N THR A 51 16.14 6.86 0.87
CA THR A 51 16.04 7.91 -0.15
C THR A 51 17.35 8.70 -0.27
N ALA A 52 17.96 9.09 0.84
CA ALA A 52 19.24 9.80 0.82
C ALA A 52 20.36 8.96 0.19
N VAL A 53 20.46 7.68 0.56
CA VAL A 53 21.40 6.74 -0.09
C VAL A 53 21.17 6.66 -1.59
N ASN A 54 19.91 6.47 -2.02
CA ASN A 54 19.57 6.32 -3.44
C ASN A 54 19.87 7.59 -4.24
N PHE A 55 19.70 8.76 -3.63
CA PHE A 55 20.12 10.04 -4.22
C PHE A 55 21.62 10.03 -4.51
N TYR A 56 22.46 9.69 -3.53
CA TYR A 56 23.91 9.64 -3.74
C TYR A 56 24.34 8.56 -4.73
N LYS A 57 23.66 7.40 -4.77
CA LYS A 57 23.88 6.39 -5.82
C LYS A 57 23.63 6.97 -7.21
N ALA A 58 22.50 7.66 -7.40
CA ALA A 58 22.18 8.29 -8.68
C ALA A 58 23.20 9.37 -9.07
N VAL A 59 23.67 10.20 -8.14
CA VAL A 59 24.70 11.21 -8.40
C VAL A 59 25.99 10.59 -8.98
N LEU A 60 26.36 9.40 -8.52
CA LEU A 60 27.52 8.65 -9.04
C LEU A 60 27.25 8.04 -10.40
N ASP A 61 26.10 7.38 -10.56
CA ASP A 61 25.72 6.70 -11.80
C ASP A 61 25.69 7.70 -12.97
N TYR A 62 25.18 8.91 -12.71
CA TYR A 62 25.13 10.00 -13.69
C TYR A 62 26.41 10.84 -13.75
N ARG A 63 27.46 10.49 -12.99
CA ARG A 63 28.76 11.19 -12.94
C ARG A 63 28.64 12.70 -12.74
N LEU A 64 27.67 13.13 -11.93
CA LEU A 64 27.36 14.55 -11.70
C LEU A 64 28.42 15.27 -10.85
N LEU A 65 29.40 14.54 -10.32
CA LEU A 65 30.54 15.06 -9.59
C LEU A 65 31.83 14.52 -10.23
N SER A 66 32.79 15.41 -10.52
CA SER A 66 34.13 15.06 -11.02
C SER A 66 35.06 14.45 -9.95
N MET A 67 34.50 13.99 -8.83
CA MET A 67 35.26 13.51 -7.68
C MET A 67 35.55 12.00 -7.79
N ASN A 68 36.79 11.63 -7.46
CA ASN A 68 37.35 10.28 -7.55
C ASN A 68 36.43 9.18 -6.99
N ASN A 69 36.35 8.05 -7.70
CA ASN A 69 35.51 6.87 -7.43
C ASN A 69 35.65 6.26 -6.00
N ASP A 70 36.70 6.62 -5.27
CA ASP A 70 37.05 6.07 -3.96
C ASP A 70 36.13 6.54 -2.81
N MET A 71 35.35 7.61 -3.00
CA MET A 71 34.47 8.15 -1.95
C MET A 71 33.28 7.23 -1.62
N PHE A 72 32.86 6.39 -2.57
CA PHE A 72 31.65 5.57 -2.48
C PHE A 72 31.89 4.07 -2.69
N GLY A 73 33.14 3.63 -2.82
CA GLY A 73 33.47 2.19 -2.87
C GLY A 73 32.80 1.41 -1.73
N GLU A 74 32.67 2.04 -0.56
CA GLU A 74 32.02 1.49 0.63
C GLU A 74 30.49 1.69 0.72
N LEU A 75 29.89 2.53 -0.13
CA LEU A 75 28.43 2.73 -0.21
C LEU A 75 27.75 1.74 -1.17
N SER A 76 28.49 0.72 -1.58
CA SER A 76 28.00 -0.59 -2.03
C SER A 76 27.19 -1.28 -0.91
N LEU A 77 26.10 -0.63 -0.51
CA LEU A 77 24.96 -1.22 0.16
C LEU A 77 24.44 -2.28 -0.79
N SER A 78 24.99 -3.48 -0.64
CA SER A 78 24.59 -4.70 -1.29
C SER A 78 23.10 -4.89 -1.08
N GLU A 79 22.32 -4.49 -2.08
CA GLU A 79 21.24 -5.36 -2.48
C GLU A 79 21.94 -6.63 -2.93
N LYS A 80 21.73 -7.73 -2.20
CA LYS A 80 22.14 -9.07 -2.62
C LYS A 80 21.43 -9.36 -3.94
N VAL A 81 21.99 -8.91 -5.04
CA VAL A 81 21.70 -9.43 -6.36
C VAL A 81 22.61 -10.63 -6.48
N ALA A 82 22.05 -11.82 -6.35
CA ALA A 82 22.73 -13.05 -6.67
C ALA A 82 23.03 -13.02 -8.18
N ASN A 83 24.24 -12.60 -8.55
CA ASN A 83 24.77 -12.82 -9.88
C ASN A 83 25.68 -14.06 -9.83
N LEU A 84 25.58 -14.86 -10.89
CA LEU A 84 26.15 -16.19 -11.13
C LEU A 84 27.70 -16.30 -11.14
N ALA A 85 28.43 -15.35 -10.56
CA ALA A 85 29.89 -15.41 -10.48
C ALA A 85 30.35 -15.03 -9.06
N GLY A 86 30.70 -16.04 -8.28
CA GLY A 86 31.03 -15.96 -6.85
C GLY A 86 32.29 -15.16 -6.53
N LEU A 87 32.18 -13.83 -6.52
CA LEU A 87 33.18 -12.95 -5.90
C LEU A 87 32.54 -12.11 -4.79
N GLU A 88 32.45 -12.68 -3.59
CA GLU A 88 32.07 -11.94 -2.38
C GLU A 88 33.32 -11.31 -1.74
N ARG A 89 33.51 -10.01 -1.93
CA ARG A 89 34.33 -9.19 -1.02
C ARG A 89 33.48 -8.06 -0.46
N THR A 90 33.02 -8.25 0.77
CA THR A 90 32.16 -7.31 1.51
C THR A 90 33.04 -6.29 2.24
N ILE A 91 32.84 -5.01 1.94
CA ILE A 91 33.37 -3.88 2.71
C ILE A 91 32.52 -3.75 3.99
N ALA A 92 33.08 -4.15 5.13
CA ALA A 92 32.33 -4.29 6.38
C ALA A 92 32.14 -2.99 7.18
N VAL A 93 32.83 -1.89 6.85
CA VAL A 93 32.98 -0.73 7.76
C VAL A 93 31.86 0.33 7.61
N SER A 94 31.16 0.42 6.48
CA SER A 94 30.14 1.46 6.23
C SER A 94 28.74 1.12 6.76
N LYS A 95 28.50 -0.15 7.11
CA LYS A 95 27.15 -0.68 7.37
C LYS A 95 26.62 -0.28 8.74
N GLU A 96 27.49 -0.15 9.73
CA GLU A 96 27.16 0.19 11.11
C GLU A 96 26.71 1.64 11.25
N GLN A 97 27.37 2.57 10.56
CA GLN A 97 27.07 4.00 10.61
C GLN A 97 25.78 4.37 9.87
N LEU A 98 25.39 3.55 8.88
CA LEU A 98 24.11 3.67 8.15
C LEU A 98 22.98 2.82 8.77
N LYS A 99 23.17 2.32 9.99
CA LYS A 99 22.19 1.50 10.69
C LYS A 99 21.41 2.31 11.72
N LEU A 100 20.13 2.50 11.46
CA LEU A 100 19.20 3.04 12.45
C LEU A 100 18.85 1.96 13.49
N ARG A 101 18.82 2.34 14.77
CA ARG A 101 18.42 1.49 15.90
C ARG A 101 17.16 2.05 16.53
N GLY A 102 16.14 1.23 16.77
CA GLY A 102 14.95 1.65 17.49
C GLY A 102 13.93 0.54 17.62
N ALA A 103 12.97 0.75 18.51
CA ALA A 103 11.82 -0.12 18.63
C ALA A 103 11.08 -0.14 17.29
N LYS A 104 10.92 -1.34 16.72
CA LYS A 104 9.99 -1.55 15.62
C LYS A 104 8.60 -1.52 16.23
N ASP A 105 7.64 -0.90 15.56
CA ASP A 105 6.23 -0.96 15.95
C ASP A 105 5.85 -2.42 16.27
N ILE A 106 5.36 -2.67 17.48
CA ILE A 106 4.92 -3.99 17.96
C ILE A 106 3.57 -4.38 17.35
N ILE A 107 2.82 -3.39 16.83
CA ILE A 107 1.55 -3.59 16.15
C ILE A 107 1.78 -4.45 14.91
N GLN A 108 1.11 -5.59 14.87
CA GLN A 108 1.07 -6.44 13.69
C GLN A 108 0.34 -5.71 12.57
N ARG A 109 0.98 -5.66 11.42
CA ARG A 109 0.53 -4.90 10.25
C ARG A 109 0.65 -5.78 9.02
N VAL A 110 -0.21 -5.55 8.04
CA VAL A 110 -0.19 -6.23 6.73
C VAL A 110 0.58 -5.40 5.69
N GLU A 111 0.29 -5.60 4.39
CA GLU A 111 0.92 -4.86 3.29
C GLU A 111 1.00 -3.34 3.58
N ASP A 112 2.16 -2.77 3.27
CA ASP A 112 2.45 -1.36 3.45
C ASP A 112 2.25 -0.85 4.89
N GLY A 113 2.33 -1.74 5.90
CA GLY A 113 2.30 -1.42 7.33
C GLY A 113 0.94 -0.92 7.81
N LEU A 114 -0.13 -1.34 7.14
CA LEU A 114 -1.49 -1.00 7.51
C LEU A 114 -2.08 -2.00 8.49
N VAL A 115 -3.06 -1.54 9.24
CA VAL A 115 -3.92 -2.40 10.06
C VAL A 115 -5.23 -2.56 9.27
N PRO A 116 -5.69 -3.79 9.01
CA PRO A 116 -7.03 -4.08 8.50
C PRO A 116 -8.10 -3.41 9.37
N LEU A 117 -9.26 -3.14 8.78
CA LEU A 117 -10.43 -2.61 9.49
C LEU A 117 -11.38 -3.75 9.87
N ASP A 118 -12.06 -3.59 11.00
CA ASP A 118 -13.18 -4.44 11.38
C ASP A 118 -14.40 -4.15 10.50
N TYR A 119 -15.33 -5.10 10.42
CA TYR A 119 -16.54 -4.99 9.60
C TYR A 119 -17.37 -3.75 9.97
N ASP A 120 -17.58 -3.48 11.26
CA ASP A 120 -18.33 -2.30 11.73
C ASP A 120 -17.70 -0.98 11.24
N VAL A 121 -16.37 -0.91 11.18
CA VAL A 121 -15.66 0.29 10.71
C VAL A 121 -15.73 0.40 9.18
N GLN A 122 -15.68 -0.73 8.47
CA GLN A 122 -15.92 -0.77 7.03
C GLN A 122 -17.33 -0.26 6.70
N ASP A 123 -18.35 -0.75 7.40
CA ASP A 123 -19.75 -0.38 7.17
C ASP A 123 -19.97 1.10 7.47
N LEU A 124 -19.46 1.59 8.60
CA LEU A 124 -19.46 3.02 8.92
C LEU A 124 -18.84 3.89 7.81
N ILE A 125 -17.72 3.46 7.22
CA ILE A 125 -17.08 4.19 6.12
C ILE A 125 -17.97 4.20 4.88
N LEU A 126 -18.58 3.06 4.55
CA LEU A 126 -19.47 2.94 3.39
C LEU A 126 -20.74 3.77 3.57
N ASP A 127 -21.32 3.79 4.76
CA ASP A 127 -22.50 4.60 5.11
C ASP A 127 -22.21 6.09 5.00
N ILE A 128 -21.12 6.55 5.63
CA ILE A 128 -20.69 7.96 5.52
C ILE A 128 -20.48 8.33 4.05
N ALA A 129 -19.83 7.46 3.27
CA ALA A 129 -19.57 7.71 1.86
C ALA A 129 -20.85 7.72 1.01
N PHE A 130 -21.78 6.82 1.27
CA PHE A 130 -23.06 6.74 0.58
C PHE A 130 -23.89 8.01 0.80
N GLU A 131 -23.94 8.49 2.04
CA GLU A 131 -24.74 9.66 2.44
C GLU A 131 -24.11 10.99 2.02
N ASN A 132 -22.77 11.10 2.03
CA ASN A 132 -22.09 12.41 1.99
C ASN A 132 -21.07 12.56 0.84
N CYS A 133 -20.69 11.48 0.16
CA CYS A 133 -19.73 11.54 -0.93
C CYS A 133 -20.40 11.37 -2.30
N SER A 134 -19.62 11.58 -3.36
CA SER A 134 -20.09 11.31 -4.71
C SER A 134 -20.26 9.79 -4.94
N PRO A 135 -21.21 9.36 -5.79
CA PRO A 135 -21.36 7.95 -6.17
C PRO A 135 -20.06 7.32 -6.69
N GLU A 136 -19.20 8.12 -7.34
CA GLU A 136 -17.91 7.65 -7.81
C GLU A 136 -16.99 7.24 -6.65
N VAL A 137 -16.92 8.07 -5.60
CA VAL A 137 -16.08 7.79 -4.41
C VAL A 137 -16.62 6.58 -3.65
N TYR A 138 -17.94 6.52 -3.47
CA TYR A 138 -18.60 5.35 -2.86
C TYR A 138 -18.25 4.07 -3.61
N LEU A 139 -18.44 4.03 -4.93
CA LEU A 139 -18.12 2.86 -5.75
C LEU A 139 -16.62 2.53 -5.75
N MET A 140 -15.73 3.52 -5.66
CA MET A 140 -14.30 3.27 -5.49
C MET A 140 -14.01 2.56 -4.16
N LEU A 141 -14.67 2.95 -3.06
CA LEU A 141 -14.51 2.29 -1.76
C LEU A 141 -15.07 0.87 -1.79
N VAL A 142 -16.26 0.67 -2.38
CA VAL A 142 -16.85 -0.66 -2.60
C VAL A 142 -15.87 -1.55 -3.37
N LEU A 143 -15.34 -1.08 -4.51
CA LEU A 143 -14.31 -1.83 -5.24
C LEU A 143 -13.08 -2.10 -4.38
N GLY A 144 -12.63 -1.14 -3.59
CA GLY A 144 -11.51 -1.32 -2.67
C GLY A 144 -11.73 -2.42 -1.65
N PHE A 145 -12.92 -2.48 -1.03
CA PHE A 145 -13.27 -3.43 0.03
C PHE A 145 -13.62 -4.82 -0.51
N TYR A 146 -14.26 -4.91 -1.68
CA TYR A 146 -14.78 -6.19 -2.22
C TYR A 146 -13.91 -6.83 -3.30
N THR A 147 -12.85 -6.15 -3.76
CA THR A 147 -11.91 -6.72 -4.76
C THR A 147 -10.45 -6.59 -4.36
N GLY A 148 -10.15 -5.82 -3.31
CA GLY A 148 -8.78 -5.53 -2.90
C GLY A 148 -7.97 -4.69 -3.89
N MET A 149 -8.59 -4.11 -4.93
CA MET A 149 -7.87 -3.31 -5.92
C MET A 149 -7.17 -2.09 -5.28
N ARG A 150 -6.00 -1.74 -5.83
CA ARG A 150 -5.31 -0.51 -5.45
C ARG A 150 -6.02 0.70 -6.05
N VAL A 151 -6.06 1.81 -5.33
CA VAL A 151 -6.71 3.06 -5.79
C VAL A 151 -6.28 3.48 -7.20
N GLY A 152 -4.99 3.32 -7.53
CA GLY A 152 -4.47 3.62 -8.87
C GLY A 152 -5.08 2.76 -9.97
N THR A 153 -5.28 1.45 -9.69
CA THR A 153 -5.93 0.52 -10.59
C THR A 153 -7.41 0.85 -10.73
N ILE A 154 -8.11 1.12 -9.62
CA ILE A 154 -9.53 1.52 -9.63
C ILE A 154 -9.73 2.79 -10.46
N CYS A 155 -8.90 3.82 -10.24
CA CYS A 155 -8.93 5.07 -10.99
C CYS A 155 -8.70 4.89 -12.50
N ASP A 156 -7.98 3.84 -12.90
CA ASP A 156 -7.56 3.62 -14.29
C ASP A 156 -8.38 2.53 -15.00
N LEU A 157 -9.37 1.93 -14.33
CA LEU A 157 -10.30 0.98 -14.94
C LEU A 157 -10.97 1.59 -16.17
N LYS A 158 -11.01 0.83 -17.26
CA LYS A 158 -11.61 1.24 -18.53
C LYS A 158 -13.01 0.65 -18.68
N LEU A 159 -13.85 1.29 -19.48
CA LEU A 159 -15.14 0.74 -19.87
C LEU A 159 -15.03 -0.65 -20.50
N LEU A 160 -14.00 -0.83 -21.33
CA LEU A 160 -13.77 -2.11 -22.01
C LEU A 160 -13.36 -3.21 -21.04
N THR A 161 -12.74 -2.88 -19.89
CA THR A 161 -12.49 -3.85 -18.81
C THR A 161 -13.80 -4.47 -18.30
N LEU A 162 -14.88 -3.67 -18.20
CA LEU A 162 -16.20 -4.18 -17.81
C LEU A 162 -16.89 -4.89 -18.97
N LYS A 163 -16.81 -4.34 -20.19
CA LYS A 163 -17.45 -4.94 -21.38
C LYS A 163 -16.96 -6.37 -21.63
N TYR A 164 -15.68 -6.63 -21.42
CA TYR A 164 -15.04 -7.94 -21.64
C TYR A 164 -14.85 -8.73 -20.34
N ALA A 165 -15.56 -8.37 -19.26
CA ALA A 165 -15.56 -9.15 -18.04
C ALA A 165 -16.13 -10.55 -18.30
N ARG A 166 -15.49 -11.57 -17.73
CA ARG A 166 -15.89 -12.98 -17.92
C ARG A 166 -16.63 -13.49 -16.69
N PRO A 167 -17.88 -14.00 -16.79
CA PRO A 167 -18.55 -14.58 -15.64
C PRO A 167 -17.84 -15.86 -15.17
N ALA A 168 -17.81 -16.09 -13.87
CA ALA A 168 -17.50 -17.41 -13.32
C ALA A 168 -18.59 -18.41 -13.71
N GLY A 169 -18.27 -19.71 -13.75
CA GLY A 169 -19.20 -20.74 -14.22
C GLY A 169 -20.53 -20.80 -13.44
N ASN A 170 -20.54 -20.38 -12.17
CA ASN A 170 -21.74 -20.30 -11.33
C ASN A 170 -22.39 -18.91 -11.29
N GLY A 171 -21.87 -17.92 -12.04
CA GLY A 171 -22.36 -16.54 -12.08
C GLY A 171 -22.14 -15.72 -10.80
N SER A 172 -21.47 -16.24 -9.77
CA SER A 172 -21.32 -15.54 -8.47
C SER A 172 -20.38 -14.34 -8.52
N PHE A 173 -19.46 -14.31 -9.49
CA PHE A 173 -18.53 -13.21 -9.71
C PHE A 173 -18.10 -13.15 -11.18
N TYR A 174 -17.45 -12.04 -11.54
CA TYR A 174 -16.81 -11.84 -12.83
C TYR A 174 -15.29 -11.72 -12.67
N TYR A 175 -14.56 -12.08 -13.71
CA TYR A 175 -13.13 -11.85 -13.85
C TYR A 175 -12.87 -10.61 -14.70
N LEU A 176 -12.23 -9.61 -14.11
CA LEU A 176 -11.75 -8.40 -14.78
C LEU A 176 -10.28 -8.55 -15.10
N SER A 177 -9.93 -8.71 -16.38
CA SER A 177 -8.52 -8.71 -16.79
C SER A 177 -7.95 -7.30 -16.72
N VAL A 178 -6.91 -7.11 -15.93
CA VAL A 178 -6.21 -5.83 -15.75
C VAL A 178 -4.71 -5.98 -15.96
N GLY A 179 -4.06 -4.86 -16.23
CA GLY A 179 -2.63 -4.77 -16.42
C GLY A 179 -2.28 -4.03 -17.72
N PRO A 180 -1.01 -3.60 -17.86
CA PRO A 180 -0.58 -2.81 -18.99
C PRO A 180 -0.59 -3.57 -20.32
N SER A 181 -0.55 -4.91 -20.28
CA SER A 181 -0.51 -5.76 -21.48
C SER A 181 -1.90 -6.19 -21.97
N VAL A 182 -2.98 -5.79 -21.29
CA VAL A 182 -4.36 -6.09 -21.74
C VAL A 182 -4.72 -5.19 -22.92
N GLY A 183 -4.53 -5.69 -24.14
CA GLY A 183 -4.55 -4.87 -25.36
C GLY A 183 -5.84 -4.07 -25.62
N TYR A 184 -7.01 -4.61 -25.25
CA TYR A 184 -8.29 -3.93 -25.43
C TYR A 184 -8.59 -2.89 -24.34
N ALA A 185 -7.91 -2.95 -23.19
CA ALA A 185 -8.16 -2.08 -22.04
C ALA A 185 -6.94 -2.07 -21.10
N PRO A 186 -5.84 -1.39 -21.48
CA PRO A 186 -4.67 -1.33 -20.62
C PRO A 186 -5.00 -0.55 -19.34
N VAL A 187 -4.76 -1.20 -18.19
CA VAL A 187 -5.02 -0.66 -16.84
C VAL A 187 -3.73 -0.67 -16.04
N ALA A 188 -3.38 0.46 -15.44
CA ALA A 188 -2.22 0.58 -14.58
C ALA A 188 -2.36 -0.26 -13.29
N THR A 189 -1.37 -1.13 -13.06
CA THR A 189 -1.24 -1.94 -11.85
C THR A 189 0.12 -1.66 -11.19
N LYS A 190 0.24 -1.97 -9.89
CA LYS A 190 1.52 -1.81 -9.18
C LYS A 190 2.55 -2.74 -9.84
N PHE A 191 3.69 -2.18 -10.25
CA PHE A 191 4.75 -2.88 -10.98
C PHE A 191 4.35 -3.46 -12.35
N GLY A 192 3.21 -3.04 -12.93
CA GLY A 192 2.81 -3.49 -14.26
C GLY A 192 2.40 -4.96 -14.34
N VAL A 193 1.95 -5.55 -13.22
CA VAL A 193 1.46 -6.94 -13.17
C VAL A 193 0.16 -7.07 -13.95
N ASN A 194 0.09 -8.07 -14.83
CA ASN A 194 -1.16 -8.48 -15.49
C ASN A 194 -1.84 -9.59 -14.67
N GLY A 195 -3.17 -9.62 -14.67
CA GLY A 195 -3.93 -10.70 -14.06
C GLY A 195 -5.43 -10.43 -14.05
N ASP A 196 -6.17 -11.36 -13.48
CA ASP A 196 -7.62 -11.27 -13.34
C ASP A 196 -8.01 -10.93 -11.91
N ILE A 197 -8.85 -9.91 -11.76
CA ILE A 197 -9.45 -9.55 -10.47
C ILE A 197 -10.86 -10.13 -10.43
N SER A 198 -11.17 -10.84 -9.35
CA SER A 198 -12.52 -11.32 -9.08
C SER A 198 -13.37 -10.20 -8.50
N ILE A 199 -14.51 -9.91 -9.12
CA ILE A 199 -15.49 -8.92 -8.65
C ILE A 199 -16.83 -9.62 -8.41
N PRO A 200 -17.44 -9.52 -7.21
CA PRO A 200 -18.75 -10.12 -6.96
C PRO A 200 -19.79 -9.60 -7.95
N ALA A 201 -20.71 -10.47 -8.40
CA ALA A 201 -21.67 -10.15 -9.45
C ALA A 201 -22.49 -8.88 -9.13
N HIS A 202 -22.98 -8.75 -7.90
CA HIS A 202 -23.71 -7.57 -7.46
C HIS A 202 -22.89 -6.28 -7.54
N VAL A 203 -21.58 -6.31 -7.22
CA VAL A 203 -20.70 -5.15 -7.34
C VAL A 203 -20.45 -4.81 -8.82
N TYR A 204 -20.29 -5.84 -9.65
CA TYR A 204 -20.18 -5.67 -11.10
C TYR A 204 -21.43 -4.99 -11.67
N ASP A 205 -22.63 -5.46 -11.30
CA ASP A 205 -23.89 -4.92 -11.79
C ASP A 205 -24.12 -3.46 -11.37
N LEU A 206 -23.77 -3.11 -10.13
CA LEU A 206 -23.75 -1.72 -9.65
C LEU A 206 -22.85 -0.85 -10.52
N LEU A 207 -21.64 -1.32 -10.81
CA LEU A 207 -20.68 -0.59 -11.62
C LEU A 207 -21.12 -0.47 -13.09
N TYR A 208 -21.68 -1.56 -13.63
CA TYR A 208 -22.20 -1.64 -14.98
C TYR A 208 -23.40 -0.70 -15.19
N SER A 209 -24.24 -0.55 -14.17
CA SER A 209 -25.34 0.42 -14.13
C SER A 209 -24.81 1.86 -14.05
N TYR A 210 -23.83 2.12 -13.17
CA TYR A 210 -23.21 3.43 -13.04
C TYR A 210 -22.59 3.94 -14.34
N VAL A 211 -21.86 3.11 -15.10
CA VAL A 211 -21.22 3.53 -16.36
C VAL A 211 -22.22 3.87 -17.48
N ARG A 212 -23.50 3.50 -17.31
CA ARG A 212 -24.62 3.86 -18.21
C ARG A 212 -25.48 5.00 -17.68
N SER A 213 -25.25 5.43 -16.44
CA SER A 213 -26.02 6.50 -15.83
C SER A 213 -25.84 7.83 -16.58
N ALA A 214 -26.91 8.63 -16.62
CA ALA A 214 -26.86 9.99 -17.15
C ALA A 214 -25.75 10.83 -16.50
N ARG A 215 -25.49 10.61 -15.20
CA ARG A 215 -24.40 11.25 -14.46
C ARG A 215 -23.05 10.98 -15.10
N ARG A 216 -22.73 9.70 -15.33
CA ARG A 216 -21.45 9.31 -15.91
C ARG A 216 -21.34 9.79 -17.37
N LEU A 217 -22.40 9.65 -18.16
CA LEU A 217 -22.42 10.10 -19.56
C LEU A 217 -22.20 11.62 -19.69
N LYS A 218 -22.81 12.44 -18.82
CA LYS A 218 -22.57 13.90 -18.76
C LYS A 218 -21.11 14.25 -18.46
N ARG A 219 -20.43 13.47 -17.61
CA ARG A 219 -19.00 13.66 -17.32
C ARG A 219 -18.13 13.23 -18.50
N ALA A 220 -18.47 12.12 -19.15
CA ALA A 220 -17.77 11.64 -20.34
C ALA A 220 -17.86 12.63 -21.51
N ALA A 221 -18.99 13.32 -21.67
CA ALA A 221 -19.15 14.37 -22.68
C ALA A 221 -18.19 15.57 -22.50
N ARG A 222 -17.64 15.77 -21.30
CA ARG A 222 -16.63 16.80 -20.99
C ARG A 222 -15.21 16.28 -21.00
N ALA A 223 -15.03 14.96 -21.11
CA ALA A 223 -13.74 14.31 -21.04
C ALA A 223 -13.00 14.42 -22.37
N ASN A 224 -11.66 14.41 -22.31
CA ASN A 224 -10.88 14.15 -23.50
C ASN A 224 -11.02 12.67 -23.92
N LYS A 225 -10.51 12.33 -25.11
CA LYS A 225 -10.60 10.97 -25.66
C LYS A 225 -10.03 9.89 -24.73
N GLU A 226 -8.94 10.20 -24.02
CA GLU A 226 -8.26 9.26 -23.13
C GLU A 226 -9.05 9.02 -21.83
N ASP A 227 -9.46 10.09 -21.15
CA ASP A 227 -10.19 10.03 -19.90
C ASP A 227 -11.62 9.53 -20.12
N GLY A 228 -12.25 9.80 -21.26
CA GLY A 228 -13.59 9.34 -21.59
C GLY A 228 -13.75 7.81 -21.58
N GLN A 229 -12.64 7.08 -21.72
CA GLN A 229 -12.60 5.62 -21.61
C GLN A 229 -12.59 5.10 -20.16
N LEU A 230 -12.33 5.97 -19.18
CA LEU A 230 -12.32 5.60 -17.76
C LEU A 230 -13.73 5.33 -17.25
N VAL A 231 -13.82 4.38 -16.33
CA VAL A 231 -15.02 4.12 -15.54
C VAL A 231 -15.34 5.35 -14.68
N PHE A 232 -14.35 5.86 -13.95
CA PHE A 232 -14.54 6.98 -13.03
C PHE A 232 -13.97 8.28 -13.56
N LEU A 233 -14.83 9.30 -13.61
CA LEU A 233 -14.49 10.67 -14.01
C LEU A 233 -14.94 11.61 -12.91
N ASN A 234 -14.15 12.64 -12.61
CA ASN A 234 -14.55 13.70 -11.71
C ASN A 234 -15.55 14.66 -12.40
N LYS A 235 -16.03 15.68 -11.66
CA LYS A 235 -17.00 16.67 -12.17
C LYS A 235 -16.57 17.42 -13.44
N ASN A 236 -15.26 17.48 -13.70
CA ASN A 236 -14.66 18.14 -14.85
C ASN A 236 -14.35 17.17 -16.00
N GLY A 237 -14.82 15.91 -15.93
CA GLY A 237 -14.54 14.90 -16.96
C GLY A 237 -13.08 14.43 -16.97
N ARG A 238 -12.36 14.56 -15.85
CA ARG A 238 -10.95 14.12 -15.75
C ARG A 238 -10.80 12.90 -14.83
N SER A 239 -9.70 12.17 -14.99
CA SER A 239 -9.34 11.09 -14.06
C SER A 239 -9.22 11.57 -12.61
N TYR A 240 -9.55 10.68 -11.67
CA TYR A 240 -9.28 10.88 -10.24
C TYR A 240 -7.80 10.70 -9.91
N CYS A 241 -7.04 9.93 -10.70
CA CYS A 241 -5.61 9.71 -10.49
C CYS A 241 -4.81 10.38 -11.60
N ARG A 242 -3.66 10.98 -11.27
CA ARG A 242 -2.71 11.44 -12.30
C ARG A 242 -1.89 10.23 -12.77
N LYS A 243 -1.82 10.00 -14.09
CA LYS A 243 -1.06 8.88 -14.69
C LYS A 243 0.33 8.74 -14.05
N GLY A 244 0.70 7.52 -13.67
CA GLY A 244 2.00 7.19 -13.08
C GLY A 244 2.16 7.47 -11.58
N ARG A 245 1.15 8.02 -10.89
CA ARG A 245 1.19 8.20 -9.43
C ARG A 245 0.30 7.15 -8.75
N GLY A 246 0.90 6.34 -7.88
CA GLY A 246 0.20 5.36 -7.04
C GLY A 246 -0.71 5.97 -5.95
N SER A 247 -1.03 7.26 -6.05
CA SER A 247 -1.91 8.00 -5.14
C SER A 247 -2.77 9.00 -5.92
N SER A 248 -4.02 9.18 -5.46
CA SER A 248 -4.91 10.23 -5.94
C SER A 248 -5.06 11.29 -4.85
N SER A 249 -4.66 12.53 -5.14
CA SER A 249 -4.93 13.66 -4.25
C SER A 249 -6.44 13.85 -4.05
N SER A 250 -7.24 13.67 -5.10
CA SER A 250 -8.69 13.81 -5.05
C SER A 250 -9.32 12.77 -4.12
N VAL A 251 -8.98 11.49 -4.27
CA VAL A 251 -9.49 10.43 -3.37
C VAL A 251 -8.99 10.63 -1.94
N ASN A 252 -7.75 11.10 -1.76
CA ASN A 252 -7.23 11.40 -0.43
C ASN A 252 -7.99 12.55 0.26
N SER A 253 -8.41 13.57 -0.50
CA SER A 253 -9.27 14.64 0.01
C SER A 253 -10.65 14.13 0.41
N GLU A 254 -11.24 13.22 -0.38
CA GLU A 254 -12.52 12.59 -0.05
C GLU A 254 -12.41 11.71 1.20
N VAL A 255 -11.33 10.93 1.34
CA VAL A 255 -11.03 10.18 2.57
C VAL A 255 -10.79 11.11 3.76
N MET A 256 -10.25 12.32 3.56
CA MET A 256 -10.16 13.33 4.60
C MET A 256 -11.55 13.85 5.01
N ASN A 257 -12.44 14.06 4.04
CA ASN A 257 -13.81 14.46 4.29
C ASN A 257 -14.57 13.40 5.12
N ILE A 258 -14.47 12.12 4.74
CA ILE A 258 -15.06 11.00 5.51
C ILE A 258 -14.58 11.01 6.96
N ARG A 259 -13.28 11.21 7.20
CA ARG A 259 -12.71 11.30 8.55
C ARG A 259 -13.23 12.52 9.33
N ASN A 260 -13.46 13.64 8.66
CA ASN A 260 -14.00 14.84 9.29
C ASN A 260 -15.48 14.65 9.68
N ILE A 261 -16.28 14.03 8.82
CA ILE A 261 -17.68 13.69 9.12
C ILE A 261 -17.75 12.70 10.28
N ALA A 262 -16.92 11.64 10.28
CA ALA A 262 -16.83 10.72 11.40
C ALA A 262 -16.52 11.45 12.72
N ARG A 263 -15.56 12.40 12.69
CA ARG A 263 -15.23 13.23 13.86
C ARG A 263 -16.40 14.09 14.32
N GLN A 264 -17.19 14.66 13.40
CA GLN A 264 -18.40 15.41 13.74
C GLN A 264 -19.46 14.53 14.40
N ARG A 265 -19.49 13.23 14.06
CA ARG A 265 -20.32 12.21 14.72
C ARG A 265 -19.70 11.66 16.02
N GLY A 266 -18.60 12.26 16.52
CA GLY A 266 -17.91 11.82 17.73
C GLY A 266 -17.02 10.58 17.54
N ILE A 267 -16.78 10.13 16.31
CA ILE A 267 -16.03 8.91 16.01
C ILE A 267 -14.62 9.26 15.51
N GLN A 268 -13.59 8.76 16.21
CA GLN A 268 -12.20 8.95 15.79
C GLN A 268 -11.80 7.91 14.73
N LEU A 269 -11.82 8.34 13.46
CA LEU A 269 -11.47 7.48 12.33
C LEU A 269 -10.08 7.81 11.75
N SER A 270 -9.15 6.84 11.79
CA SER A 270 -7.81 6.95 11.18
C SER A 270 -7.70 6.20 9.85
N PHE A 271 -8.69 6.39 8.97
CA PHE A 271 -8.80 5.68 7.70
C PHE A 271 -7.87 6.21 6.59
N LYS A 272 -7.28 5.29 5.83
CA LYS A 272 -6.61 5.53 4.54
C LYS A 272 -7.21 4.59 3.50
N PHE A 273 -7.38 5.04 2.25
CA PHE A 273 -7.95 4.21 1.19
C PHE A 273 -7.25 2.84 1.04
N HIS A 274 -5.93 2.76 1.15
CA HIS A 274 -5.22 1.48 1.01
C HIS A 274 -5.57 0.45 2.11
N GLN A 275 -6.24 0.87 3.20
CA GLN A 275 -6.78 -0.05 4.18
C GLN A 275 -7.94 -0.88 3.65
N THR A 276 -8.68 -0.43 2.62
CA THR A 276 -9.72 -1.28 2.00
C THR A 276 -9.14 -2.59 1.47
N ARG A 277 -7.95 -2.50 0.85
CA ARG A 277 -7.19 -3.65 0.35
C ARG A 277 -6.62 -4.50 1.49
N ALA A 278 -6.13 -3.85 2.55
CA ALA A 278 -5.65 -4.54 3.75
C ALA A 278 -6.77 -5.37 4.39
N THR A 279 -7.97 -4.79 4.49
CA THR A 279 -9.20 -5.42 4.97
C THR A 279 -9.59 -6.59 4.09
N PHE A 280 -9.77 -6.38 2.78
CA PHE A 280 -10.13 -7.44 1.84
C PHE A 280 -9.19 -8.66 1.95
N GLY A 281 -7.87 -8.42 1.91
CA GLY A 281 -6.90 -9.51 1.97
C GLY A 281 -6.90 -10.25 3.31
N THR A 282 -7.27 -9.57 4.40
CA THR A 282 -7.38 -10.18 5.73
C THR A 282 -8.66 -11.01 5.84
N ASN A 283 -9.79 -10.45 5.41
CA ASN A 283 -11.08 -11.14 5.39
C ASN A 283 -11.02 -12.41 4.55
N PHE A 284 -10.39 -12.34 3.36
CA PHE A 284 -10.16 -13.51 2.53
C PHE A 284 -9.43 -14.63 3.28
N VAL A 285 -8.38 -14.30 4.04
CA VAL A 285 -7.64 -15.31 4.82
C VAL A 285 -8.51 -15.84 5.95
N MET A 286 -9.19 -14.99 6.70
CA MET A 286 -10.07 -15.41 7.80
C MET A 286 -11.13 -16.41 7.32
N GLU A 287 -11.73 -16.17 6.16
CA GLU A 287 -12.80 -17.01 5.60
C GLU A 287 -12.29 -18.33 4.99
N ASN A 288 -11.01 -18.42 4.63
CA ASN A 288 -10.48 -19.57 3.86
C ASN A 288 -9.37 -20.37 4.56
N LEU A 289 -8.75 -19.85 5.62
CA LEU A 289 -7.60 -20.50 6.26
C LEU A 289 -7.96 -21.85 6.88
N ASP A 290 -9.13 -21.94 7.52
CA ASP A 290 -9.61 -23.15 8.21
C ASP A 290 -10.72 -23.88 7.41
N ARG A 291 -10.93 -23.50 6.15
CA ARG A 291 -12.00 -24.06 5.32
C ARG A 291 -11.67 -25.52 4.94
N PRO A 292 -12.57 -26.49 5.22
CA PRO A 292 -12.33 -27.89 4.86
C PRO A 292 -12.02 -28.05 3.37
N GLY A 293 -10.97 -28.82 3.05
CA GLY A 293 -10.53 -29.08 1.68
C GLY A 293 -9.68 -27.97 1.05
N VAL A 294 -9.46 -26.84 1.72
CA VAL A 294 -8.60 -25.75 1.23
C VAL A 294 -7.24 -25.81 1.93
N THR A 295 -6.16 -25.96 1.16
CA THR A 295 -4.80 -25.96 1.72
C THR A 295 -4.26 -24.55 1.92
N LEU A 296 -3.34 -24.36 2.87
CA LEU A 296 -2.62 -23.09 3.05
C LEU A 296 -1.96 -22.59 1.76
N LYS A 297 -1.37 -23.51 0.98
CA LYS A 297 -0.76 -23.20 -0.33
C LYS A 297 -1.81 -22.65 -1.30
N ALA A 298 -3.00 -23.22 -1.32
CA ALA A 298 -4.10 -22.72 -2.14
C ALA A 298 -4.57 -21.32 -1.70
N VAL A 299 -4.72 -21.08 -0.38
CA VAL A 299 -5.05 -19.74 0.15
C VAL A 299 -4.02 -18.70 -0.27
N ILE A 300 -2.73 -19.03 -0.15
CA ILE A 300 -1.64 -18.13 -0.56
C ILE A 300 -1.69 -17.85 -2.06
N GLY A 301 -1.86 -18.88 -2.89
CA GLY A 301 -1.96 -18.73 -4.34
C GLY A 301 -3.13 -17.86 -4.76
N MET A 302 -4.34 -18.21 -4.28
CA MET A 302 -5.56 -17.47 -4.58
C MET A 302 -5.47 -16.01 -4.15
N LEU A 303 -5.00 -15.73 -2.92
CA LEU A 303 -4.89 -14.35 -2.45
C LEU A 303 -3.82 -13.58 -3.21
N LYS A 304 -2.68 -14.21 -3.52
CA LYS A 304 -1.60 -13.59 -4.31
C LYS A 304 -2.13 -13.14 -5.68
N ASP A 305 -2.93 -13.98 -6.33
CA ASP A 305 -3.49 -13.70 -7.65
C ASP A 305 -4.56 -12.60 -7.57
N MET A 306 -5.52 -12.69 -6.64
CA MET A 306 -6.54 -11.64 -6.43
C MET A 306 -5.94 -10.27 -6.11
N LEU A 307 -4.84 -10.26 -5.36
CA LEU A 307 -4.13 -9.04 -5.00
C LEU A 307 -3.07 -8.62 -6.02
N LEU A 308 -2.81 -9.39 -7.07
CA LEU A 308 -1.74 -9.14 -8.03
C LEU A 308 -0.38 -8.91 -7.34
N HIS A 309 -0.03 -9.78 -6.40
CA HIS A 309 1.27 -9.77 -5.74
C HIS A 309 2.32 -10.48 -6.59
N THR A 310 3.45 -9.82 -6.82
CA THR A 310 4.62 -10.43 -7.49
C THR A 310 5.36 -11.42 -6.60
N SER A 311 5.12 -11.41 -5.29
CA SER A 311 5.81 -12.26 -4.33
C SER A 311 4.86 -12.77 -3.26
N GLU A 312 4.96 -14.07 -2.97
CA GLU A 312 4.27 -14.70 -1.84
C GLU A 312 4.64 -14.05 -0.51
N ARG A 313 5.83 -13.45 -0.38
CA ARG A 313 6.24 -12.74 0.83
C ARG A 313 5.25 -11.64 1.23
N SER A 314 4.68 -10.94 0.25
CA SER A 314 3.67 -9.90 0.49
C SER A 314 2.37 -10.53 0.98
N THR A 315 1.93 -11.64 0.36
CA THR A 315 0.74 -12.39 0.74
C THR A 315 0.87 -13.00 2.14
N MET A 316 2.05 -13.51 2.50
CA MET A 316 2.33 -14.09 3.82
C MET A 316 2.16 -13.11 4.98
N THR A 317 2.17 -11.79 4.72
CA THR A 317 1.87 -10.81 5.77
C THR A 317 0.44 -10.91 6.27
N TYR A 318 -0.52 -11.24 5.40
CA TYR A 318 -1.94 -11.43 5.74
C TYR A 318 -2.13 -12.74 6.51
N ILE A 319 -1.52 -13.84 6.05
CA ILE A 319 -1.55 -15.15 6.72
C ILE A 319 -1.04 -15.03 8.16
N LYS A 320 0.14 -14.42 8.33
CA LYS A 320 0.74 -14.20 9.65
C LYS A 320 -0.10 -13.28 10.52
N TYR A 321 -0.75 -12.27 9.93
CA TYR A 321 -1.62 -11.39 10.67
C TYR A 321 -2.80 -12.17 11.28
N VAL A 322 -3.55 -12.91 10.46
CA VAL A 322 -4.71 -13.69 10.91
C VAL A 322 -4.32 -14.74 11.94
N GLN A 323 -3.34 -15.60 11.64
CA GLN A 323 -2.92 -16.66 12.57
C GLN A 323 -2.54 -16.12 13.95
N ASN A 324 -1.80 -15.00 13.99
CA ASN A 324 -1.40 -14.41 15.25
C ASN A 324 -2.56 -13.72 15.98
N HIS A 325 -3.51 -13.10 15.26
CA HIS A 325 -4.70 -12.50 15.88
C HIS A 325 -5.60 -13.57 16.47
N THR A 326 -5.92 -14.62 15.72
CA THR A 326 -6.73 -15.75 16.19
C THR A 326 -6.09 -16.45 17.39
N ALA A 327 -4.77 -16.68 17.35
CA ALA A 327 -4.05 -17.28 18.48
C ALA A 327 -4.12 -16.40 19.75
N LYS A 328 -3.97 -15.07 19.60
CA LYS A 328 -4.07 -14.12 20.72
C LYS A 328 -5.49 -14.05 21.28
N GLU A 329 -6.49 -14.02 20.42
CA GLU A 329 -7.89 -13.94 20.82
C GLU A 329 -8.30 -15.20 21.59
N LYS A 330 -7.93 -16.39 21.09
CA LYS A 330 -8.15 -17.65 21.79
C LYS A 330 -7.50 -17.66 23.18
N TRP A 331 -6.22 -17.26 23.25
CA TRP A 331 -5.51 -17.15 24.53
C TRP A 331 -6.18 -16.16 25.48
N ALA A 332 -6.58 -14.98 24.98
CA ALA A 332 -7.24 -13.95 25.78
C ALA A 332 -8.59 -14.43 26.33
N ASN A 333 -9.37 -15.14 25.52
CA ASN A 333 -10.64 -15.73 25.94
C ASN A 333 -10.43 -16.81 27.02
N GLU A 334 -9.48 -17.73 26.82
CA GLU A 334 -9.13 -18.75 27.82
C GLU A 334 -8.65 -18.11 29.13
N PHE A 335 -7.81 -17.08 29.04
CA PHE A 335 -7.30 -16.34 30.19
C PHE A 335 -8.43 -15.60 30.93
N TYR A 336 -9.32 -14.92 30.21
CA TYR A 336 -10.48 -14.24 30.78
C TYR A 336 -11.40 -15.20 31.55
N GLN A 337 -11.67 -16.40 31.00
CA GLN A 337 -12.48 -17.40 31.70
C GLN A 337 -11.82 -17.88 33.00
N ARG A 338 -10.50 -18.12 32.99
CA ARG A 338 -9.74 -18.46 34.22
C ARG A 338 -9.81 -17.33 35.26
N CYS A 339 -9.73 -16.07 34.82
CA CYS A 339 -9.87 -14.93 35.73
C CYS A 339 -11.28 -14.81 36.32
N LYS A 340 -12.33 -15.14 35.56
CA LYS A 340 -13.71 -15.22 36.10
C LYS A 340 -13.85 -16.27 37.21
N GLU A 341 -13.15 -17.38 37.11
CA GLU A 341 -13.16 -18.41 38.15
C GLU A 341 -12.50 -17.93 39.45
N LEU A 342 -11.52 -17.02 39.37
CA LEU A 342 -10.93 -16.38 40.54
C LEU A 342 -11.90 -15.40 41.22
N GLN A 343 -12.73 -14.69 40.43
CA GLN A 343 -13.78 -13.81 40.96
C GLN A 343 -14.85 -14.57 41.76
N LYS A 344 -15.06 -15.87 41.53
CA LYS A 344 -16.01 -16.68 42.30
C LYS A 344 -15.49 -17.09 43.69
N LYS A 345 -14.20 -16.88 43.96
CA LYS A 345 -13.55 -17.20 45.25
C LYS A 345 -13.44 -15.99 46.18
N TRP A 346 -13.84 -14.82 45.70
CA TRP A 346 -14.09 -13.60 46.44
C TRP A 346 -15.60 -13.34 46.44
#